data_AF-A0A662DNZ8-F1
#
_entry.id   AF-A0A662DNZ8-F1
#
_cell.length_a   1.000
_cell.length_b   1.000
_cell.length_c   1.000
_cell.angle_alpha   90.00
_cell.angle_beta   90.00
_cell.angle_gamma   90.00
#
_symmetry.space_group_name_H-M   'P 1'
#
loop_
_entity.id
_entity.type
_entity.pdbx_description
1 polymer ?
#
loop_
_entity_poly.entity_id
_entity_poly.type
_entity_poly.pdbx_seq_one_letter_code
_entity_poly.pdbx_strand_id
1 'polypeptide(L)'
;MAARLRYDGRYQIQPEVHVSFWEFSLLLLIFVPLIMLWIFTLGDLAGRRDISGLARGMWAVAVVLLPIFGMLIYFLTRPNSPELAPEPEVRTKQTVADSSEGSTIDQLEKLADLHDSGTLTAEEFAAFKAKLLESA
;
A
#
# COMPACT_ATOMS: atom_id res chain seq x y z
N MET A 1 11.38 10.51 -49.89
CA MET A 1 10.69 9.53 -49.02
C MET A 1 11.35 9.62 -47.65
N ALA A 2 10.93 10.51 -46.77
CA ALA A 2 9.80 10.39 -45.84
C ALA A 2 10.02 9.30 -44.77
N ALA A 3 10.47 9.72 -43.59
CA ALA A 3 10.13 9.08 -42.33
C ALA A 3 10.29 10.09 -41.18
N ARG A 4 9.32 11.00 -41.06
CA ARG A 4 8.93 11.52 -39.74
C ARG A 4 8.15 10.40 -39.08
N LEU A 5 8.66 9.84 -37.99
CA LEU A 5 7.83 9.17 -36.99
C LEU A 5 8.34 9.67 -35.63
N ARG A 6 7.62 10.59 -35.01
CA ARG A 6 6.32 10.46 -34.33
C ARG A 6 6.55 10.12 -32.87
N TYR A 7 6.18 11.11 -32.05
CA TYR A 7 5.38 10.93 -30.85
C TYR A 7 5.95 9.94 -29.83
N ASP A 8 6.81 10.42 -28.94
CA ASP A 8 6.97 9.77 -27.64
C ASP A 8 6.22 10.60 -26.60
N GLY A 9 4.89 10.49 -26.66
CA GLY A 9 3.99 10.97 -25.63
C GLY A 9 4.11 10.04 -24.43
N ARG A 10 5.21 10.16 -23.69
CA ARG A 10 5.49 9.36 -22.49
C ARG A 10 4.42 9.64 -21.43
N TYR A 11 3.41 8.78 -21.46
CA TYR A 11 2.65 8.26 -20.35
C TYR A 11 2.45 9.26 -19.20
N GLN A 12 1.50 10.16 -19.40
CA GLN A 12 0.75 10.71 -18.28
C GLN A 12 0.00 9.54 -17.63
N ILE A 13 0.65 8.85 -16.70
CA ILE A 13 -0.03 7.94 -15.78
C ILE A 13 -0.79 8.85 -14.83
N GLN A 14 -2.00 9.26 -15.23
CA GLN A 14 -2.97 9.72 -14.26
C GLN A 14 -3.33 8.45 -13.46
N PRO A 15 -3.03 8.38 -12.16
CA PRO A 15 -3.56 7.31 -11.35
C PRO A 15 -5.07 7.50 -11.33
N GLU A 16 -5.77 6.69 -12.12
CA GLU A 16 -7.23 6.64 -12.11
C GLU A 16 -7.64 6.11 -10.73
N VAL A 17 -7.87 7.01 -9.76
CA VAL A 17 -8.23 6.62 -8.38
C VAL A 17 -9.65 6.06 -8.43
N HIS A 18 -9.74 4.76 -8.65
CA HIS A 18 -11.00 4.04 -8.61
C HIS A 18 -11.30 3.66 -7.17
N VAL A 19 -12.23 4.39 -6.55
CA VAL A 19 -12.79 4.00 -5.25
C VAL A 19 -13.60 2.74 -5.46
N SER A 20 -13.22 1.64 -4.82
CA SER A 20 -13.97 0.40 -4.93
C SER A 20 -15.31 0.49 -4.22
N PHE A 21 -16.28 -0.33 -4.64
CA PHE A 21 -17.60 -0.41 -3.99
C PHE A 21 -17.48 -0.65 -2.47
N TRP A 22 -16.53 -1.51 -2.07
CA TRP A 22 -16.29 -1.85 -0.66
C TRP A 22 -15.73 -0.66 0.12
N GLU A 23 -14.75 0.06 -0.41
CA GLU A 23 -14.19 1.26 0.23
C GLU A 23 -15.25 2.35 0.38
N PHE A 24 -16.03 2.60 -0.67
CA PHE A 24 -17.12 3.56 -0.62
C PHE A 24 -18.18 3.17 0.42
N SER A 25 -18.55 1.88 0.48
CA SER A 25 -19.52 1.37 1.45
C SER A 25 -19.02 1.49 2.89
N LEU A 26 -17.75 1.20 3.14
CA LEU A 26 -17.12 1.38 4.46
C LEU A 26 -17.06 2.85 4.87
N LEU A 27 -16.71 3.74 3.95
CA LEU A 27 -16.74 5.19 4.20
C LEU A 27 -18.15 5.63 4.60
N LEU A 28 -19.18 5.17 3.88
CA LEU A 28 -20.57 5.51 4.16
C LEU A 28 -21.02 4.95 5.52
N LEU A 29 -20.64 3.72 5.85
CA LEU A 29 -20.93 3.08 7.14
C LEU A 29 -20.34 3.86 8.33
N ILE A 30 -19.21 4.53 8.15
CA ILE A 30 -18.57 5.33 9.21
C ILE A 30 -19.14 6.76 9.23
N PHE A 31 -19.26 7.42 8.06
CA PHE A 31 -19.63 8.82 7.98
C PHE A 31 -21.12 9.08 8.21
N VAL A 32 -22.01 8.20 7.75
CA VAL A 32 -23.46 8.39 7.92
C VAL A 32 -23.87 8.44 9.39
N PRO A 33 -23.54 7.45 10.25
CA PRO A 33 -23.90 7.52 11.65
C PRO A 33 -23.21 8.68 12.36
N LEU A 34 -21.99 9.06 11.96
CA LEU A 34 -21.29 10.23 12.51
C LEU A 34 -22.05 11.53 12.22
N ILE A 35 -22.50 11.73 10.97
CA ILE A 35 -23.29 12.91 10.58
C ILE A 35 -24.66 12.89 11.27
N MET A 36 -25.31 11.73 11.35
CA MET A 36 -26.59 11.59 12.07
C MET A 36 -26.43 11.94 13.55
N LEU A 37 -25.36 11.49 14.20
CA LEU A 37 -25.05 11.84 15.58
C LEU A 37 -24.89 13.36 15.74
N TRP A 38 -24.19 14.02 14.84
CA TRP A 38 -24.03 15.48 14.85
C TRP A 38 -25.37 16.21 14.72
N ILE A 39 -26.19 15.85 13.73
CA ILE A 39 -27.49 16.48 13.53
C ILE A 39 -28.40 16.24 14.73
N PHE A 40 -28.44 15.01 15.26
CA PHE A 40 -29.27 14.66 16.40
C PHE A 40 -28.84 15.38 17.67
N THR A 41 -27.53 15.40 17.96
CA THR A 41 -26.99 16.11 19.14
C THR A 41 -27.21 17.61 19.04
N LEU A 42 -26.99 18.23 17.88
CA LEU A 42 -27.27 19.66 17.68
C LEU A 42 -28.77 19.97 17.78
N GLY A 43 -29.64 19.09 17.26
CA GLY A 43 -31.09 19.23 17.35
C GLY A 43 -31.63 19.10 18.77
N ASP A 44 -31.20 18.06 19.51
CA ASP A 44 -31.53 17.86 20.92
C ASP A 44 -31.10 19.08 21.75
N LEU A 45 -29.88 19.54 21.51
CA LEU A 45 -29.28 20.65 22.21
C LEU A 45 -29.98 21.99 21.89
N ALA A 46 -30.50 22.17 20.67
CA ALA A 46 -31.32 23.33 20.31
C ALA A 46 -32.69 23.33 21.01
N GLY A 47 -33.29 22.15 21.23
CA GLY A 47 -34.56 21.98 21.93
C GLY A 47 -34.50 22.19 23.45
N ARG A 48 -33.32 22.02 24.05
CA ARG A 48 -33.09 22.11 25.50
C ARG A 48 -33.13 23.54 26.04
N ARG A 49 -34.31 24.01 26.45
CA ARG A 49 -34.54 25.36 27.03
C ARG A 49 -33.97 25.55 28.45
N ASP A 50 -33.58 24.46 29.09
CA ASP A 50 -33.04 24.39 30.45
C ASP A 50 -31.54 24.70 30.53
N ILE A 51 -30.84 24.80 29.40
CA ILE A 51 -29.39 25.02 29.33
C ILE A 51 -29.09 26.42 28.82
N SER A 52 -28.15 27.11 29.50
CA SER A 52 -27.66 28.42 29.05
C SER A 52 -27.05 28.32 27.65
N GLY A 53 -27.25 29.35 26.81
CA GLY A 53 -26.78 29.35 25.42
C GLY A 53 -25.26 29.15 25.28
N LEU A 54 -24.49 29.54 26.30
CA LEU A 54 -23.03 29.33 26.34
C LEU A 54 -22.67 27.86 26.61
N ALA A 55 -23.30 27.21 27.59
CA ALA A 55 -23.09 25.78 27.85
C ALA A 55 -23.53 24.94 26.63
N ARG A 56 -24.56 25.39 25.93
CA ARG A 56 -25.00 24.85 24.66
C ARG A 56 -23.91 24.92 23.58
N GLY A 57 -23.31 26.09 23.39
CA GLY A 57 -22.20 26.27 22.43
C GLY A 57 -20.99 25.40 22.78
N MET A 58 -20.63 25.31 24.06
CA MET A 58 -19.48 24.51 24.52
C MET A 58 -19.67 23.01 24.23
N TRP A 59 -20.87 22.47 24.46
CA TRP A 59 -21.18 21.07 24.13
C TRP A 59 -21.12 20.80 22.63
N ALA A 60 -21.64 21.72 21.80
CA ALA A 60 -21.56 21.60 20.35
C ALA A 60 -20.09 21.58 19.87
N VAL A 61 -19.25 22.48 20.41
CA VAL A 61 -17.82 22.51 20.10
C VAL A 61 -17.13 21.22 20.53
N ALA A 62 -17.41 20.70 21.73
CA ALA A 62 -16.83 19.45 22.20
C ALA A 62 -17.15 18.27 21.26
N VAL A 63 -18.39 18.15 20.78
CA VAL A 63 -18.82 17.10 19.83
C VAL A 63 -18.08 17.22 18.49
N VAL A 64 -17.87 18.44 18.00
CA VAL A 64 -17.16 18.70 16.74
C VAL A 64 -15.67 18.42 16.86
N LEU A 65 -15.06 18.74 18.00
CA LEU A 65 -13.63 18.56 18.22
C LEU A 65 -13.25 17.09 18.49
N LEU A 66 -14.18 16.28 19.01
CA LEU A 66 -13.94 14.87 19.35
C LEU A 66 -13.35 14.04 18.18
N PRO A 67 -13.89 14.07 16.94
CA PRO A 67 -13.29 13.35 15.81
C PRO A 67 -11.91 13.92 15.41
N ILE A 68 -11.68 15.22 15.59
CA ILE A 68 -10.37 15.85 15.31
C ILE A 68 -9.32 15.33 16.29
N PHE A 69 -9.65 15.24 17.58
CA PHE A 69 -8.77 14.66 18.59
C PHE A 69 -8.48 13.19 18.30
N GLY A 70 -9.46 12.42 17.84
CA GLY A 70 -9.24 11.03 17.40
C GLY A 70 -8.18 10.92 16.29
N MET A 71 -8.27 11.78 15.28
CA MET A 71 -7.29 11.86 14.19
C MET A 71 -5.91 12.31 14.69
N LEU A 72 -5.87 13.31 15.57
CA LEU A 72 -4.62 13.80 16.15
C LEU A 72 -3.91 12.73 16.98
N ILE A 73 -4.66 12.01 17.83
CA ILE A 73 -4.14 10.89 18.60
C ILE A 73 -3.65 9.77 17.68
N TYR A 74 -4.39 9.46 16.60
CA TYR A 74 -3.93 8.48 15.60
C TYR A 74 -2.57 8.88 15.02
N PHE A 75 -2.39 10.14 14.62
CA PHE A 75 -1.09 10.59 14.09
C PHE A 75 0.04 10.58 15.13
N LEU A 76 -0.26 10.95 16.37
CA LEU A 76 0.72 10.92 17.47
C LEU A 76 1.11 9.51 17.86
N THR A 77 0.17 8.56 17.82
CA THR A 77 0.40 7.17 18.19
C THR A 77 0.89 6.33 17.01
N ARG A 78 0.75 6.81 15.77
CA ARG A 78 1.28 6.14 14.57
C ARG A 78 2.81 6.13 14.67
N PRO A 79 3.44 4.97 14.93
CA PRO A 79 4.89 4.89 14.84
C PRO A 79 5.28 5.19 13.39
N ASN A 80 6.28 6.05 13.21
CA ASN A 80 6.89 6.29 11.91
C ASN A 80 7.60 4.99 11.49
N SER A 81 6.91 4.06 10.84
CA SER A 81 7.59 2.96 10.17
C SER A 81 8.39 3.55 9.01
N PRO A 82 9.73 3.41 8.98
CA PRO A 82 10.53 3.78 7.81
C PRO A 82 10.35 2.81 6.62
N GLU A 83 9.43 1.85 6.69
CA GLU A 83 9.31 0.75 5.73
C GLU A 83 8.64 1.12 4.40
N LEU A 84 8.30 2.39 4.20
CA LEU A 84 7.80 2.90 2.91
C LEU A 84 8.66 4.07 2.43
N ALA A 85 9.98 3.89 2.44
CA ALA A 85 10.72 4.41 1.30
C ALA A 85 10.23 3.63 0.07
N PRO A 86 9.75 4.26 -1.00
CA PRO A 86 9.60 3.57 -2.27
C PRO A 86 11.00 3.14 -2.69
N GLU A 87 11.37 1.91 -2.36
CA GLU A 87 12.48 1.21 -3.02
C GLU A 87 12.28 1.40 -4.52
N PRO A 88 13.33 1.77 -5.28
CA PRO A 88 13.26 1.69 -6.73
C PRO A 88 12.96 0.23 -7.07
N GLU A 89 11.72 -0.06 -7.51
CA GLU A 89 11.30 -1.38 -7.97
C GLU A 89 12.25 -1.87 -9.08
N VAL A 90 13.30 -2.59 -8.67
CA VAL A 90 13.95 -3.58 -9.53
C VAL A 90 12.91 -4.67 -9.70
N ARG A 91 12.14 -4.50 -10.77
CA ARG A 91 11.26 -5.45 -11.41
C ARG A 91 11.73 -6.89 -11.22
N THR A 92 11.06 -7.63 -10.33
CA THR A 92 10.87 -9.08 -10.47
C THR A 92 9.49 -9.47 -9.92
N LYS A 93 8.43 -9.19 -10.69
CA LYS A 93 7.16 -9.90 -10.55
C LYS A 93 6.77 -10.50 -11.89
N GLN A 94 7.37 -11.65 -12.17
CA GLN A 94 6.88 -12.73 -13.01
C GLN A 94 7.66 -13.94 -12.48
N THR A 95 7.10 -15.00 -11.92
CA THR A 95 5.95 -15.75 -12.41
C THR A 95 5.35 -16.56 -11.25
N VAL A 96 4.05 -16.44 -11.03
CA VAL A 96 3.29 -17.46 -10.29
C VAL A 96 3.11 -18.64 -11.23
N ALA A 97 3.69 -19.78 -10.86
CA ALA A 97 3.39 -21.14 -11.31
C ALA A 97 3.47 -21.43 -12.83
N ASP A 98 4.66 -21.81 -13.31
CA ASP A 98 4.84 -23.05 -14.09
C ASP A 98 6.34 -23.39 -14.26
N SER A 99 6.71 -24.66 -14.09
CA SER A 99 8.05 -25.28 -14.19
C SER A 99 9.08 -24.97 -13.08
N SER A 100 9.14 -25.85 -12.06
CA SER A 100 10.31 -25.99 -11.18
C SER A 100 11.61 -26.20 -11.97
N GLU A 101 11.51 -26.81 -13.17
CA GLU A 101 12.64 -27.02 -14.08
C GLU A 101 13.23 -25.71 -14.64
N GLY A 102 12.43 -24.69 -14.95
CA GLY A 102 12.93 -23.42 -15.49
C GLY A 102 13.78 -22.63 -14.49
N SER A 103 13.33 -22.57 -13.23
CA SER A 103 14.09 -21.95 -12.14
C SER A 103 15.39 -22.68 -11.83
N THR A 104 15.41 -24.01 -11.97
CA THR A 104 16.63 -24.82 -11.78
C THR A 104 17.62 -24.62 -12.94
N ILE A 105 17.15 -24.51 -14.19
CA ILE A 105 18.00 -24.24 -15.36
C ILE A 105 18.67 -22.87 -15.25
N ASP A 106 17.92 -21.82 -14.89
CA ASP A 106 18.46 -20.46 -14.70
C ASP A 106 19.52 -20.42 -13.56
N GLN A 107 19.32 -21.22 -12.50
CA GLN A 107 20.29 -21.34 -11.41
C GLN A 107 21.55 -22.12 -11.83
N LEU A 108 21.43 -23.13 -12.68
CA LEU A 108 22.58 -23.84 -13.26
C LEU A 108 23.40 -22.94 -14.19
N GLU A 109 22.76 -22.11 -15.00
CA GLU A 109 23.44 -21.17 -15.91
C GLU A 109 24.26 -20.14 -15.12
N LYS A 110 23.67 -19.58 -14.05
CA LYS A 110 24.37 -18.66 -13.16
C LYS A 110 25.53 -19.33 -12.40
N LEU A 111 25.38 -20.60 -12.04
CA LEU A 111 26.45 -21.38 -11.39
C LEU A 111 27.63 -21.63 -12.35
N ALA A 112 27.35 -21.88 -13.63
CA ALA A 112 28.38 -22.07 -14.66
C ALA A 112 29.17 -20.79 -14.92
N ASP A 113 28.49 -19.65 -15.01
CA ASP A 113 29.13 -18.33 -15.19
C ASP A 113 30.10 -17.99 -14.04
N LEU A 114 29.73 -18.31 -12.79
CA LEU A 114 30.57 -18.12 -11.61
C LEU A 114 31.80 -19.05 -11.55
N HIS A 115 31.68 -20.25 -12.11
CA HIS A 115 32.80 -21.17 -12.26
C HIS A 115 33.76 -20.68 -13.35
N ASP A 116 33.24 -20.26 -14.50
CA ASP A 116 34.04 -19.76 -15.62
C ASP A 116 34.70 -18.41 -15.30
N SER A 117 34.13 -17.62 -14.39
CA SER A 117 34.76 -16.42 -13.84
C SER A 117 35.90 -16.72 -12.85
N GLY A 118 36.16 -17.99 -12.54
CA GLY A 118 37.21 -18.43 -11.60
C GLY A 118 36.92 -18.14 -10.13
N THR A 119 35.69 -17.75 -9.79
CA THR A 119 35.29 -17.44 -8.41
C THR A 119 34.97 -18.70 -7.62
N LEU A 120 34.57 -19.77 -8.31
CA LEU A 120 34.27 -21.08 -7.73
C LEU A 120 35.29 -22.12 -8.18
N THR A 121 35.80 -22.91 -7.23
CA THR A 121 36.64 -24.06 -7.57
C THR A 121 35.80 -25.21 -8.15
N ALA A 122 36.43 -26.10 -8.92
CA ALA A 122 35.74 -27.23 -9.56
C ALA A 122 35.04 -28.16 -8.55
N GLU A 123 35.60 -28.29 -7.34
CA GLU A 123 35.02 -29.10 -6.25
C GLU A 123 33.76 -28.45 -5.67
N GLU A 124 33.78 -27.13 -5.47
CA GLU A 124 32.63 -26.37 -4.96
C GLU A 124 31.49 -26.34 -5.98
N PHE A 125 31.81 -26.15 -7.26
CA PHE A 125 30.83 -26.21 -8.34
C PHE A 125 30.08 -27.56 -8.39
N ALA A 126 30.81 -28.67 -8.26
CA ALA A 126 30.22 -30.01 -8.26
C ALA A 126 29.26 -30.22 -7.07
N ALA A 127 29.60 -29.71 -5.88
CA ALA A 127 28.77 -29.81 -4.70
C ALA A 127 27.46 -29.00 -4.83
N PHE A 128 27.52 -27.77 -5.35
CA PHE A 128 26.34 -26.94 -5.56
C PHE A 128 25.44 -27.47 -6.68
N LYS A 129 26.02 -27.98 -7.77
CA LYS A 129 25.27 -28.62 -8.86
C LYS A 129 24.50 -29.84 -8.37
N ALA A 130 25.11 -30.70 -7.55
CA ALA A 130 24.46 -31.88 -6.98
C ALA A 130 23.28 -31.49 -6.07
N LYS A 131 23.47 -30.48 -5.21
CA LYS A 131 22.42 -29.97 -4.33
C LYS A 131 21.24 -29.37 -5.09
N LEU A 132 21.49 -28.64 -6.18
CA LEU A 132 20.45 -28.07 -7.02
C LEU A 132 19.63 -29.15 -7.74
N LEU A 133 20.29 -30.21 -8.22
CA LEU A 133 19.63 -31.34 -8.86
C LEU A 133 18.84 -32.21 -7.88
N GLU A 134 19.22 -32.23 -6.59
CA GLU A 134 18.45 -32.91 -5.53
C GLU A 134 17.20 -32.11 -5.12
N SER A 135 17.25 -30.79 -5.23
CA SER A 135 16.12 -29.90 -4.89
C SER A 135 15.13 -29.65 -6.04
N ALA A 136 15.39 -30.21 -7.22
CA ALA A 136 14.58 -30.09 -8.42
C ALA A 136 13.59 -31.25 -8.57
#